data_AF-A0A2Z2H450-F1
#
_entry.id   AF-A0A2Z2H450-F1
#
_cell.length_a   1.000
_cell.length_b   1.000
_cell.length_c   1.000
_cell.angle_alpha   90.00
_cell.angle_beta   90.00
_cell.angle_gamma   90.00
#
_symmetry.space_group_name_H-M   'P 1'
#
loop_
_entity.id
_entity.type
_entity.pdbx_description
1 polymer ?
#
loop_
_entity_poly.entity_id
_entity_poly.type
_entity_poly.pdbx_seq_one_letter_code
_entity_poly.pdbx_strand_id
1 'polypeptide(L)' 'MPVYENARCYVKHEGPGLYRVYRSNMTHAVMRSTIDFPGQPEYALERARADCDRRAVEEKDAF' A
#
# COMPACT_ATOMS: atom_id res chain seq x y z
N MET A 1 -9.25 4.41 8.17
CA MET A 1 -9.66 4.46 6.74
C MET A 1 -8.42 4.40 5.87
N PRO A 2 -8.47 3.87 4.63
CA PRO A 2 -7.32 3.91 3.74
C PRO A 2 -6.93 5.35 3.42
N VAL A 3 -5.64 5.63 3.39
CA VAL A 3 -5.09 6.96 2.99
C VAL A 3 -4.84 7.05 1.49
N TYR A 4 -4.90 5.90 0.81
CA TYR A 4 -4.81 5.74 -0.62
C TYR A 4 -5.40 4.38 -0.98
N GLU A 5 -6.12 4.29 -2.10
CA GLU A 5 -6.68 3.05 -2.61
C GLU A 5 -6.72 3.10 -4.14
N ASN A 6 -6.38 1.97 -4.75
CA ASN A 6 -6.58 1.71 -6.16
C ASN A 6 -7.43 0.43 -6.33
N ALA A 7 -7.70 0.03 -7.57
CA ALA A 7 -8.61 -1.09 -7.86
C ALA A 7 -8.20 -2.45 -7.25
N ARG A 8 -6.94 -2.62 -6.82
CA ARG A 8 -6.41 -3.90 -6.34
C ARG A 8 -5.74 -3.84 -4.98
N CYS A 9 -5.32 -2.66 -4.52
CA CYS A 9 -4.58 -2.48 -3.29
C CYS A 9 -4.97 -1.18 -2.58
N TYR A 10 -4.74 -1.12 -1.27
CA TYR A 10 -4.93 0.09 -0.48
C TYR A 10 -3.82 0.26 0.56
N VAL A 11 -3.60 1.50 0.98
CA VAL A 11 -2.61 1.89 1.97
C VAL A 11 -3.31 2.33 3.25
N LYS A 12 -2.85 1.82 4.39
CA LYS A 12 -3.21 2.32 5.73
C LYS A 12 -2.03 2.99 6.40
N HIS A 13 -2.31 4.06 7.12
CA HIS A 13 -1.40 4.70 8.06
C HIS A 13 -1.53 4.02 9.43
N GLU A 14 -0.42 3.54 9.98
CA GLU A 14 -0.37 2.82 11.27
C GLU A 14 0.40 3.60 12.34
N GLY A 15 1.11 4.66 11.96
CA GLY A 15 1.86 5.54 12.85
C GLY A 15 2.78 6.47 12.05
N PRO A 16 3.42 7.49 12.68
CA PRO A 16 4.25 8.47 11.97
C PRO A 16 5.32 7.80 11.10
N GLY A 17 5.17 7.93 9.78
CA GLY A 17 6.09 7.32 8.80
C GLY A 17 5.94 5.80 8.60
N LEU A 18 4.94 5.19 9.23
CA LEU A 18 4.62 3.77 9.10
C LEU A 18 3.32 3.59 8.29
N TYR A 19 3.48 2.99 7.12
CA TYR A 19 2.40 2.68 6.19
C TYR A 19 2.39 1.20 5.82
N ARG A 20 1.19 0.63 5.71
CA ARG A 20 1.00 -0.76 5.28
C ARG A 20 0.18 -0.81 4.00
N VAL A 21 0.65 -1.59 3.05
CA VAL A 21 -0.04 -1.86 1.79
C VAL A 21 -0.76 -3.20 1.91
N TYR A 22 -2.04 -3.21 1.56
CA TYR A 22 -2.90 -4.39 1.59
C TYR A 22 -3.49 -4.64 0.21
N ARG A 23 -3.76 -5.90 -0.11
CA ARG A 23 -4.53 -6.28 -1.30
C ARG A 23 -6.02 -6.17 -1.00
N SER A 24 -6.75 -5.52 -1.91
CA SER A 24 -8.20 -5.40 -1.91
C SER A 24 -8.78 -6.60 -2.68
N ASN A 25 -8.81 -7.78 -2.06
CA ASN A 25 -9.63 -8.89 -2.53
C ASN A 25 -10.88 -8.95 -1.65
N MET A 26 -12.05 -9.09 -2.27
CA MET A 26 -13.40 -8.92 -1.68
C MET A 26 -13.67 -9.64 -0.35
N THR A 27 -12.90 -10.67 0.01
CA THR A 27 -13.16 -11.49 1.20
C THR A 27 -12.14 -11.32 2.31
N HIS A 28 -10.88 -10.95 2.04
CA HIS A 28 -9.85 -10.82 3.07
C HIS A 28 -8.80 -9.77 2.69
N ALA A 29 -8.47 -8.89 3.64
CA ALA A 29 -7.34 -7.99 3.54
C ALA A 29 -6.02 -8.76 3.75
N VAL A 30 -5.22 -8.89 2.69
CA VAL A 30 -3.89 -9.52 2.78
C VAL A 30 -2.83 -8.42 2.82
N MET A 31 -2.07 -8.34 3.92
CA MET A 31 -0.93 -7.42 4.02
C MET A 31 0.16 -7.85 3.03
N ARG A 32 0.63 -6.89 2.22
CA ARG A 32 1.58 -7.11 1.14
C ARG A 32 2.95 -6.51 1.43
N SER A 33 2.97 -5.33 2.05
CA SER A 33 4.18 -4.59 2.35
C SER A 33 4.01 -3.75 3.60
N THR A 34 5.10 -3.55 4.33
CA THR A 34 5.22 -2.53 5.37
C THR A 34 6.32 -1.56 4.96
N ILE A 35 6.03 -0.27 5.03
CA ILE A 35 6.95 0.82 4.70
C ILE A 35 7.11 1.68 5.95
N ASP A 36 8.34 1.81 6.41
CA ASP A 36 8.67 2.46 7.67
C ASP A 36 9.82 3.45 7.46
N PHE A 37 9.49 4.75 7.49
CA PHE A 37 10.45 5.84 7.52
C PHE A 37 9.97 6.91 8.52
N PRO A 38 10.20 6.71 9.82
CA PRO A 38 9.62 7.56 10.86
C PRO A 38 10.15 9.00 10.83
N GLY A 39 11.37 9.21 10.34
CA GLY A 39 11.96 10.55 10.14
C GLY A 39 11.53 11.24 8.83
N GLN A 40 10.81 10.55 7.94
CA GLN A 40 10.42 11.08 6.63
C GLN A 40 9.00 10.57 6.26
N PRO A 41 7.95 11.03 6.97
CA PRO A 41 6.60 10.49 6.82
C PRO A 41 5.99 10.73 5.44
N GLU A 42 6.35 11.83 4.78
CA GLU A 42 5.91 12.14 3.41
C GLU A 42 6.54 11.18 2.41
N TYR A 43 7.84 10.92 2.55
CA TYR A 43 8.55 9.95 1.74
C TYR A 43 7.99 8.53 1.93
N ALA A 44 7.69 8.15 3.17
CA ALA A 44 7.08 6.85 3.47
C ALA A 44 5.73 6.69 2.75
N LEU A 45 4.90 7.74 2.74
CA LEU A 45 3.62 7.75 2.05
C LEU A 45 3.79 7.63 0.54
N GLU A 46 4.71 8.39 -0.06
CA GLU A 46 5.00 8.33 -1.50
C GLU A 46 5.43 6.92 -1.91
N ARG A 47 6.33 6.30 -1.15
CA ARG A 47 6.77 4.92 -1.37
C ARG A 47 5.61 3.93 -1.24
N ALA A 48 4.70 4.14 -0.30
CA ALA A 48 3.56 3.25 -0.08
C ALA A 48 2.56 3.32 -1.24
N ARG A 49 2.33 4.52 -1.79
CA ARG A 49 1.53 4.72 -3.00
C ARG A 49 2.19 4.05 -4.21
N ALA A 50 3.48 4.28 -4.41
CA ALA A 50 4.22 3.67 -5.52
C ALA A 50 4.23 2.13 -5.47
N ASP A 51 4.38 1.52 -4.28
CA ASP A 51 4.28 0.06 -4.13
C ASP A 51 2.86 -0.47 -4.41
N CYS A 52 1.85 0.27 -3.94
CA CYS A 52 0.44 -0.01 -4.22
C CYS A 52 0.14 -0.01 -5.72
N ASP A 53 0.68 0.96 -6.46
CA ASP A 53 0.47 1.10 -7.91
C ASP A 53 1.27 0.08 -8.72
N ARG A 54 2.54 -0.14 -8.38
CA ARG A 54 3.37 -1.17 -9.03
C ARG A 54 2.71 -2.54 -8.97
N ARG A 55 2.16 -2.92 -7.80
CA ARG A 55 1.49 -4.20 -7.60
C ARG A 55 0.17 -4.32 -8.35
N ALA A 56 -0.53 -3.21 -8.59
CA ALA A 56 -1.74 -3.21 -9.41
C ALA A 56 -1.41 -3.55 -10.89
N VAL A 57 -0.23 -3.17 -11.37
CA VAL A 57 0.25 -3.48 -12.73
C VAL A 57 0.75 -4.93 -12.83
N GLU A 58 1.61 -5.38 -11.91
CA GLU A 58 2.21 -6.73 -11.97
C GLU A 58 1.18 -7.86 -11.94
N GLU A 59 0.06 -7.69 -11.23
CA GLU A 59 -1.00 -8.70 -11.21
C GLU A 59 -1.92 -8.66 -12.45
N LYS A 60 -1.78 -7.66 -13.33
CA LYS A 60 -2.51 -7.61 -14.61
C LYS A 60 -1.90 -8.53 -15.66
N ASP A 61 -0.58 -8.73 -15.59
CA ASP A 61 0.19 -9.56 -16.54
C ASP A 61 0.32 -11.03 -16.11
N ALA A 62 -0.27 -11.41 -14.98
CA ALA A 62 -0.21 -12.76 -14.42
C ALA A 62 -1.34 -13.70 -14.90
N PHE A 63 -2.10 -13.34 -15.94
CA PHE A 63 -3.23 -14.11 -16.48
C PHE A 63 -3.15 -14.26 -18.00
#